data_AF-A0A4V5NVG4-F1
#
_entry.id   AF-A0A4V5NVG4-F1
#
_cell.length_a   1.000
_cell.length_b   1.000
_cell.length_c   1.000
_cell.angle_alpha   90.00
_cell.angle_beta   90.00
_cell.angle_gamma   90.00
#
_symmetry.space_group_name_H-M   'P 1'
#
loop_
_entity.id
_entity.type
_entity.pdbx_description
1 polymer ?
#
loop_
_entity_poly.entity_id
_entity_poly.type
_entity_poly.pdbx_seq_one_letter_code
_entity_poly.pdbx_strand_id
1 'polypeptide(L)'
;MELKNIYIQKVEEQLTEWTMEIENLEERAGQAVAQARITYLKKVDDLKAKQNAAQVTLKSLKEASEESWEDLKIGYEKLQQDIRKSIENAHTSIK
;
A
#
# COMPACT_ATOMS: atom_id res chain seq x y z
N MET A 1 23.78 5.99 5.67
CA MET A 1 23.47 5.87 4.23
C MET A 1 23.03 4.48 3.85
N GLU A 2 23.81 3.44 4.17
CA GLU A 2 23.47 2.07 3.75
C GLU A 2 22.14 1.55 4.33
N LEU A 3 21.88 1.78 5.62
CA LEU A 3 20.61 1.38 6.26
C LEU A 3 19.38 2.06 5.63
N LYS A 4 19.46 3.36 5.35
CA LYS A 4 18.38 4.10 4.67
C LYS A 4 18.12 3.53 3.28
N ASN A 5 19.17 3.26 2.51
CA ASN A 5 19.05 2.74 1.15
C ASN A 5 18.44 1.33 1.12
N ILE A 6 18.87 0.44 2.02
CA ILE A 6 18.26 -0.90 2.18
C ILE A 6 16.79 -0.78 2.54
N TYR A 7 16.44 0.14 3.44
CA TYR A 7 15.05 0.37 3.82
C TYR A 7 14.22 0.89 2.64
N ILE A 8 14.74 1.86 1.87
CA ILE A 8 14.08 2.38 0.65
C ILE A 8 13.80 1.24 -0.35
N GLN A 9 14.76 0.36 -0.60
CA GLN A 9 14.58 -0.80 -1.49
C GLN A 9 13.45 -1.72 -1.01
N LYS A 10 13.41 -2.02 0.30
CA LYS A 10 12.32 -2.79 0.90
C LYS A 10 10.95 -2.13 0.70
N VAL A 11 10.88 -0.80 0.81
CA VAL A 11 9.64 -0.05 0.57
C VAL A 11 9.22 -0.13 -0.90
N GLU A 12 10.16 -0.04 -1.84
CA GLU A 12 9.89 -0.16 -3.28
C GLU A 12 9.37 -1.54 -3.66
N GLU A 13 9.99 -2.60 -3.15
CA GLU A 13 9.55 -3.98 -3.34
C GLU A 13 8.13 -4.19 -2.81
N GLN A 14 7.85 -3.68 -1.61
CA GLN A 14 6.53 -3.79 -1.00
C GLN A 14 5.45 -3.00 -1.76
N LEU A 15 5.78 -1.80 -2.25
CA LEU A 15 4.85 -1.04 -3.09
C LEU A 15 4.53 -1.78 -4.39
N THR A 16 5.51 -2.49 -4.95
CA THR A 16 5.31 -3.34 -6.13
C THR A 16 4.37 -4.50 -5.81
N GLU A 17 4.59 -5.19 -4.67
CA GLU A 17 3.70 -6.25 -4.18
C GLU A 17 2.25 -5.77 -4.03
N TRP A 18 2.04 -4.64 -3.35
CA TRP A 18 0.70 -4.08 -3.18
C TRP A 18 0.07 -3.62 -4.49
N THR A 19 0.86 -3.17 -5.46
CA THR A 19 0.34 -2.82 -6.79
C THR A 19 -0.31 -4.05 -7.43
N MET A 20 0.40 -5.18 -7.45
CA MET A 20 -0.11 -6.43 -8.02
C MET A 20 -1.35 -6.94 -7.27
N GLU A 21 -1.36 -6.82 -5.94
CA GLU A 21 -2.51 -7.24 -5.13
C GLU A 21 -3.75 -6.38 -5.39
N ILE A 22 -3.58 -5.06 -5.50
CA ILE A 22 -4.67 -4.14 -5.81
C ILE A 22 -5.23 -4.42 -7.21
N GLU A 23 -4.35 -4.68 -8.20
CA GLU A 23 -4.76 -5.07 -9.56
C GLU A 23 -5.57 -6.38 -9.55
N ASN A 24 -5.14 -7.38 -8.77
CA ASN A 24 -5.89 -8.63 -8.62
C ASN A 24 -7.28 -8.40 -8.00
N LEU A 25 -7.36 -7.58 -6.95
CA LEU A 25 -8.62 -7.23 -6.30
C LEU A 25 -9.56 -6.46 -7.24
N GLU A 26 -9.01 -5.59 -8.09
CA GLU A 26 -9.77 -4.85 -9.10
C GLU A 26 -10.33 -5.77 -10.20
N GLU A 27 -9.54 -6.72 -10.67
CA GLU A 27 -10.01 -7.74 -11.62
C GLU A 27 -11.16 -8.57 -11.04
N ARG A 28 -10.98 -9.07 -9.80
CA ARG A 28 -12.02 -9.82 -9.08
C ARG A 28 -13.29 -8.99 -8.85
N ALA A 29 -13.15 -7.69 -8.60
CA ALA A 29 -14.26 -6.77 -8.51
C ALA A 29 -15.05 -6.68 -9.83
N GLY A 30 -14.36 -6.69 -10.96
CA GLY A 30 -14.96 -6.69 -12.30
C GLY A 30 -15.80 -7.94 -12.60
N GLN A 31 -15.43 -9.08 -12.03
CA GLN A 31 -16.12 -10.37 -12.21
C GLN A 31 -17.31 -10.58 -11.24
N ALA A 32 -17.42 -9.75 -10.20
CA ALA A 32 -18.43 -9.90 -9.16
C ALA A 32 -19.84 -9.42 -9.59
N VAL A 33 -20.88 -9.99 -8.98
CA VAL A 33 -22.27 -9.52 -9.14
C VAL A 33 -22.42 -8.08 -8.67
N ALA A 34 -23.38 -7.32 -9.23
CA ALA A 34 -23.48 -5.87 -9.08
C ALA A 34 -23.36 -5.35 -7.62
N GLN A 35 -24.02 -6.01 -6.66
CA GLN A 35 -23.97 -5.60 -5.25
C GLN A 35 -22.59 -5.83 -4.61
N ALA A 36 -21.94 -6.95 -4.93
CA ALA A 36 -20.61 -7.29 -4.44
C ALA A 36 -19.55 -6.40 -5.11
N ARG A 37 -19.69 -6.13 -6.41
CA ARG A 37 -18.83 -5.24 -7.19
C ARG A 37 -18.71 -3.84 -6.58
N ILE A 38 -19.82 -3.21 -6.17
CA ILE A 38 -19.78 -1.89 -5.52
C ILE A 38 -18.94 -1.93 -4.23
N THR A 39 -19.08 -3.00 -3.45
CA THR A 39 -18.33 -3.16 -2.20
C THR A 39 -16.85 -3.34 -2.47
N TYR A 40 -16.49 -4.11 -3.51
CA TYR A 40 -15.09 -4.35 -3.88
C TYR A 40 -14.42 -3.12 -4.47
N LEU A 41 -15.10 -2.38 -5.35
CA LEU A 41 -14.57 -1.13 -5.90
C LEU A 41 -14.23 -0.12 -4.81
N LYS A 42 -15.09 0.03 -3.78
CA LYS A 42 -14.79 0.91 -2.63
C LYS A 42 -13.53 0.49 -1.87
N LYS A 43 -13.29 -0.80 -1.72
CA LYS A 43 -12.08 -1.31 -1.05
C LYS A 43 -10.83 -1.10 -1.91
N VAL A 44 -10.95 -1.30 -3.23
CA VAL A 44 -9.88 -1.01 -4.18
C VAL A 44 -9.52 0.47 -4.17
N ASP A 45 -10.52 1.36 -4.16
CA ASP A 45 -10.30 2.82 -4.10
C ASP A 45 -9.57 3.24 -2.82
N ASP A 46 -9.99 2.69 -1.67
CA ASP A 46 -9.33 2.91 -0.37
C ASP A 46 -7.87 2.41 -0.39
N LEU A 47 -7.62 1.22 -0.97
CA LEU A 47 -6.27 0.69 -1.13
C LEU A 47 -5.40 1.54 -2.05
N LYS A 48 -5.94 2.02 -3.18
CA LYS A 48 -5.24 2.93 -4.10
C LYS A 48 -4.87 4.24 -3.40
N ALA A 49 -5.76 4.80 -2.59
CA ALA A 49 -5.47 6.01 -1.82
C ALA A 49 -4.31 5.79 -0.83
N LYS A 50 -4.29 4.66 -0.14
CA LYS A 50 -3.21 4.31 0.81
C LYS A 50 -1.89 4.02 0.10
N GLN A 51 -1.92 3.34 -1.04
CA GLN A 51 -0.75 3.12 -1.90
C GLN A 51 -0.13 4.46 -2.34
N ASN A 52 -0.95 5.42 -2.76
CA ASN A 52 -0.48 6.76 -3.11
C ASN A 52 0.19 7.46 -1.92
N ALA A 53 -0.38 7.36 -0.71
CA ALA A 53 0.24 7.92 0.50
C ALA A 53 1.60 7.27 0.80
N ALA A 54 1.72 5.96 0.61
CA ALA A 54 2.98 5.22 0.77
C ALA A 54 4.02 5.63 -0.30
N GLN A 55 3.61 5.87 -1.56
CA GLN A 55 4.50 6.40 -2.61
C GLN A 55 5.03 7.81 -2.30
N VAL A 56 4.17 8.69 -1.77
CA VAL A 56 4.59 10.03 -1.30
C VAL A 56 5.60 9.92 -0.16
N THR A 57 5.37 8.99 0.77
CA THR A 57 6.29 8.73 1.89
C THR A 57 7.63 8.18 1.39
N LEU A 58 7.63 7.27 0.42
CA LEU A 58 8.84 6.77 -0.23
C LEU A 58 9.65 7.91 -0.88
N LYS A 59 8.99 8.83 -1.59
CA LYS A 59 9.67 9.99 -2.17
C LYS A 59 10.35 10.83 -1.07
N SER A 60 9.64 11.06 0.02
CA SER A 60 10.17 11.81 1.18
C SER A 60 11.36 11.08 1.81
N LEU A 61 11.31 9.75 1.96
CA LEU A 61 12.43 8.93 2.47
C LEU A 61 13.68 9.03 1.59
N LYS A 62 13.51 9.05 0.26
CA LYS A 62 14.62 9.22 -0.68
C LYS A 62 15.33 10.56 -0.51
N GLU A 63 14.56 11.63 -0.32
CA GLU A 63 15.04 13.00 -0.16
C GLU A 63 15.57 13.32 1.26
N ALA A 64 15.19 12.52 2.26
CA ALA A 64 15.56 12.75 3.66
C ALA A 64 17.06 12.59 3.96
N SER A 65 17.53 13.35 4.95
CA SER A 65 18.87 13.19 5.53
C SER A 65 18.94 11.97 6.46
N GLU A 66 20.15 11.58 6.85
CA GLU A 66 20.39 10.51 7.83
C GLU A 66 19.79 10.80 9.22
N GLU A 67 19.53 12.07 9.54
CA GLU A 67 18.95 12.48 10.82
C GLU A 67 17.41 12.53 10.77
N SER A 68 16.81 12.71 9.58
CA SER A 68 15.36 12.91 9.41
C SER A 68 14.58 11.70 8.89
N TRP A 69 15.27 10.67 8.37
CA TRP A 69 14.59 9.53 7.75
C TRP A 69 13.91 8.59 8.76
N GLU A 70 14.34 8.55 10.03
CA GLU A 70 13.78 7.62 11.02
C GLU A 70 12.31 7.95 11.36
N ASP A 71 11.97 9.24 11.47
CA ASP A 71 10.59 9.69 11.68
C ASP A 71 9.69 9.34 10.47
N LEU A 72 10.22 9.50 9.26
CA LEU A 72 9.52 9.12 8.04
C LEU A 72 9.31 7.60 7.96
N LYS A 73 10.28 6.82 8.42
CA LYS A 73 10.16 5.36 8.53
C LYS A 73 9.06 4.96 9.51
N ILE A 74 8.96 5.60 10.68
CA ILE A 74 7.86 5.37 11.63
C ILE A 74 6.50 5.71 10.99
N GLY A 75 6.43 6.82 10.24
CA GLY A 75 5.25 7.18 9.47
C GLY A 75 4.87 6.13 8.43
N TYR A 76 5.85 5.64 7.67
CA TYR A 76 5.66 4.57 6.69
C TYR A 76 5.19 3.27 7.33
N GLU A 77 5.78 2.84 8.46
CA GLU A 77 5.41 1.59 9.14
C GLU A 77 3.94 1.60 9.61
N LYS A 78 3.40 2.77 9.98
CA LYS A 78 1.97 2.91 10.27
C LYS A 78 1.12 2.72 9.01
N LEU A 79 1.47 3.41 7.92
CA LEU A 79 0.80 3.24 6.63
C LEU A 79 0.85 1.78 6.15
N GLN A 80 1.99 1.12 6.33
CA GLN A 80 2.21 -0.27 5.97
C GLN A 80 1.28 -1.21 6.73
N GLN A 81 1.11 -1.03 8.04
CA GLN A 81 0.19 -1.82 8.83
C GLN A 81 -1.26 -1.62 8.39
N ASP A 82 -1.64 -0.39 8.08
CA ASP A 82 -3.00 -0.06 7.64
C ASP A 82 -3.31 -0.61 6.25
N ILE A 83 -2.36 -0.56 5.32
CA ILE A 83 -2.48 -1.19 3.99
C ILE A 83 -2.65 -2.70 4.14
N ARG A 84 -1.79 -3.36 4.94
CA ARG A 84 -1.89 -4.81 5.18
C ARG A 84 -3.27 -5.22 5.70
N LYS A 85 -3.78 -4.53 6.72
CA LYS A 85 -5.13 -4.76 7.25
C LYS A 85 -6.20 -4.57 6.18
N SER A 86 -6.02 -3.60 5.29
CA SER A 86 -7.00 -3.28 4.25
C SER A 86 -7.02 -4.37 3.16
N ILE A 87 -5.85 -4.89 2.79
CA ILE A 87 -5.70 -6.04 1.88
C ILE A 87 -6.35 -7.28 2.50
N GLU A 88 -6.02 -7.62 3.75
CA GLU A 88 -6.64 -8.75 4.47
C GLU A 88 -8.18 -8.63 4.53
N ASN A 89 -8.68 -7.43 4.82
CA ASN A 89 -10.11 -7.15 4.81
C ASN A 89 -10.73 -7.24 3.40
N ALA A 90 -9.99 -6.92 2.35
CA ALA A 90 -10.45 -7.07 0.97
C ALA A 90 -10.58 -8.54 0.60
N HIS A 91 -9.54 -9.36 0.86
CA HIS A 91 -9.57 -10.80 0.60
C HIS A 91 -10.73 -11.50 1.31
N THR A 92 -10.93 -11.23 2.60
CA THR A 92 -11.99 -11.89 3.39
C THR A 92 -13.40 -11.52 2.96
N SER A 93 -13.57 -10.34 2.35
CA SER A 93 -14.87 -9.89 1.85
C SER A 93 -15.18 -10.42 0.44
N ILE A 94 -14.16 -10.87 -0.30
CA ILE A 94 -14.34 -11.52 -1.60
C ILE A 94 -14.54 -13.01 -1.37
N LYS A 95 -15.81 -13.45 -1.34
CA LYS A 95 -16.24 -14.84 -1.35
C LYS A 95 -16.71 -15.25 -2.73
#